data_AF-A0A3D5BQ03-F1
#
_entry.id   AF-A0A3D5BQ03-F1
#
_cell.length_a   1.000
_cell.length_b   1.000
_cell.length_c   1.000
_cell.angle_alpha   90.00
_cell.angle_beta   90.00
_cell.angle_gamma   90.00
#
_symmetry.space_group_name_H-M   'P 1'
#
loop_
_entity.id
_entity.type
_entity.pdbx_description
1 polymer ?
#
loop_
_entity_poly.entity_id
_entity_poly.type
_entity_poly.pdbx_seq_one_letter_code
_entity_poly.pdbx_strand_id
1 'polypeptide(L)'
;MSFARRFQDIAVRNPHNTDKVRRAGIMVGEVRDWFLEQAGEMGLERPLPWVFCDVDNTLIRPGDRLSDAAKASVGAYRQAGGEFSLATGKHPLSIRPLVRELGLSSVQVAANGACLLGADGVTVLAHLGEAAEGLRAVLEGMGLIIAIYREDGIEPGRMWDSALDEVFDRYAEIRPVRTPLSGRVFKILCITDGDDLRREAELRRLAAELGVDCCRSDRHFLEFLPKSGNKGLAVRTVMEGRGWPVLHSIAIGDTENDEPMFAMCGACAAVGGATEGARLGADWTIGRCEADGVAGFLDYLRAGGGWRALRSDMMI
;
A
#
# COMPACT_ATOMS: atom_id res chain seq x y z
N MET A 1 0.58 11.08 5.56
CA MET A 1 1.66 12.08 5.34
C MET A 1 3.04 11.46 5.51
N SER A 2 3.88 11.58 4.48
CA SER A 2 5.29 11.12 4.45
C SER A 2 6.17 11.77 5.51
N PHE A 3 7.35 11.19 5.74
CA PHE A 3 8.36 11.79 6.61
C PHE A 3 8.65 13.24 6.17
N ALA A 4 9.02 13.48 4.90
CA ALA A 4 9.35 14.82 4.41
C ALA A 4 8.15 15.80 4.45
N ARG A 5 6.93 15.32 4.18
CA ARG A 5 5.73 16.18 4.27
C ARG A 5 5.32 16.53 5.69
N ARG A 6 5.51 15.65 6.68
CA ARG A 6 5.32 16.03 8.09
C ARG A 6 6.16 17.26 8.46
N PHE A 7 7.32 17.43 7.83
CA PHE A 7 8.16 18.61 8.00
C PHE A 7 7.69 19.84 7.24
N GLN A 8 7.25 19.68 5.99
CA GLN A 8 6.58 20.77 5.28
C GLN A 8 5.34 21.25 6.05
N ASP A 9 4.58 20.34 6.67
CA ASP A 9 3.47 20.66 7.56
C ASP A 9 3.91 21.44 8.80
N ILE A 10 5.08 21.12 9.38
CA ILE A 10 5.69 21.94 10.45
C ILE A 10 6.02 23.34 9.92
N ALA A 11 6.55 23.46 8.70
CA ALA A 11 6.83 24.75 8.08
C ALA A 11 5.57 25.59 7.87
N VAL A 12 4.51 24.98 7.33
CA VAL A 12 3.21 25.61 7.07
C VAL A 12 2.51 26.02 8.36
N ARG A 13 2.56 25.20 9.41
CA ARG A 13 1.93 25.49 10.71
C ARG A 13 2.73 26.47 11.58
N ASN A 14 4.00 26.71 11.25
CA ASN A 14 4.88 27.58 12.01
C ASN A 14 5.57 28.62 11.11
N PRO A 15 4.81 29.40 10.30
CA PRO A 15 5.38 30.25 9.25
C PRO A 15 6.25 31.40 9.81
N HIS A 16 6.07 31.74 11.08
CA HIS A 16 6.81 32.80 11.77
C HIS A 16 7.92 32.26 12.69
N ASN A 17 8.06 30.94 12.84
CA ASN A 17 9.08 30.32 13.68
C ASN A 17 10.18 29.71 12.81
N THR A 18 10.93 30.59 12.15
CA THR A 18 11.98 30.24 11.17
C THR A 18 13.05 29.30 11.75
N ASP A 19 13.35 29.38 13.05
CA ASP A 19 14.28 28.46 13.71
C ASP A 19 13.72 27.05 13.86
N LYS A 20 12.42 26.91 14.20
CA LYS A 20 11.75 25.60 14.25
C LYS A 20 11.68 24.97 12.86
N VAL A 21 11.36 25.76 11.84
CA VAL A 21 11.34 25.31 10.44
C VAL A 21 12.75 24.92 9.97
N ARG A 22 13.76 25.75 10.27
CA ARG A 22 15.16 25.50 9.92
C ARG A 22 15.71 24.24 10.60
N ARG A 23 15.49 24.07 11.92
CA ARG A 23 15.90 22.85 12.65
C ARG A 23 15.22 21.60 12.10
N ALA A 24 13.94 21.71 11.74
CA ALA A 24 13.20 20.59 11.19
C ALA A 24 13.68 20.22 9.77
N GLY A 25 14.02 21.21 8.93
CA GLY A 25 14.62 20.98 7.61
C GLY A 25 16.06 20.44 7.67
N ILE A 26 16.88 20.95 8.59
CA ILE A 26 18.22 20.44 8.87
C ILE A 26 18.14 18.97 9.30
N MET A 27 17.23 18.62 10.20
CA MET A 27 17.06 17.25 10.69
C MET A 27 16.63 16.24 9.59
N VAL A 28 15.88 16.66 8.55
CA VAL A 28 15.54 15.77 7.42
C VAL A 28 16.72 15.53 6.50
N GLY A 29 17.43 16.60 6.15
CA GLY A 29 18.66 16.53 5.37
C GLY A 29 19.69 15.68 6.11
N GLU A 30 19.92 15.98 7.38
CA GLU A 30 20.82 15.24 8.26
C GLU A 30 20.40 13.78 8.44
N VAL A 31 19.12 13.44 8.63
CA VAL A 31 18.70 12.03 8.76
C VAL A 31 18.88 11.26 7.45
N ARG A 32 18.61 11.87 6.30
CA ARG A 32 18.81 11.24 4.99
C ARG A 32 20.29 11.13 4.66
N ASP A 33 21.06 12.18 4.88
CA ASP A 33 22.48 12.22 4.56
C ASP A 33 23.27 11.34 5.55
N TRP A 34 22.92 11.34 6.84
CA TRP A 34 23.36 10.36 7.83
C TRP A 34 22.99 8.94 7.42
N PHE A 35 21.77 8.71 6.93
CA PHE A 35 21.37 7.39 6.43
C PHE A 35 22.24 6.95 5.23
N LEU A 36 22.58 7.87 4.33
CA LEU A 36 23.45 7.58 3.18
C LEU A 36 24.92 7.37 3.58
N GLU A 37 25.40 8.08 4.59
CA GLU A 37 26.73 7.89 5.18
C GLU A 37 26.81 6.55 5.94
N GLN A 38 25.82 6.25 6.78
CA GLN A 38 25.72 4.99 7.51
C GLN A 38 25.48 3.80 6.59
N ALA A 39 24.79 3.95 5.46
CA ALA A 39 24.64 2.85 4.49
C ALA A 39 25.99 2.31 4.00
N GLY A 40 26.99 3.20 3.84
CA GLY A 40 28.36 2.80 3.54
C GLY A 40 29.03 2.03 4.67
N GLU A 41 28.80 2.43 5.93
CA GLU A 41 29.36 1.78 7.13
C GLU A 41 28.65 0.47 7.50
N MET A 42 27.35 0.35 7.20
CA MET A 42 26.50 -0.82 7.44
C MET A 42 26.73 -1.96 6.43
N GLY A 43 27.68 -1.79 5.50
CA GLY A 43 27.92 -2.77 4.44
C GLY A 43 26.72 -2.95 3.51
N LEU A 44 25.82 -1.97 3.44
CA LEU A 44 24.75 -1.94 2.46
C LEU A 44 25.39 -1.54 1.11
N GLU A 45 26.03 -2.50 0.45
CA GLU A 45 26.53 -2.39 -0.94
C GLU A 45 25.39 -2.15 -1.98
N ARG A 46 24.19 -1.81 -1.52
CA ARG A 46 22.97 -1.69 -2.31
C ARG A 46 22.59 -0.21 -2.44
N PRO A 47 22.86 0.44 -3.59
CA PRO A 47 22.54 1.85 -3.79
C PRO A 47 21.03 2.11 -3.94
N LEU A 48 20.22 1.06 -4.16
CA LEU A 48 18.81 1.16 -4.51
C LEU A 48 17.90 0.79 -3.33
N PRO A 49 16.85 1.59 -3.05
CA PRO A 49 15.90 1.31 -1.99
C PRO A 49 15.03 0.08 -2.23
N TRP A 50 14.44 -0.44 -1.16
CA TRP A 50 13.35 -1.40 -1.32
C TRP A 50 12.07 -0.65 -1.71
N VAL A 51 11.54 -0.94 -2.89
CA VAL A 51 10.29 -0.34 -3.37
C VAL A 51 9.09 -1.20 -2.97
N PHE A 52 8.12 -0.61 -2.29
CA PHE A 52 6.81 -1.20 -2.02
C PHE A 52 5.78 -0.49 -2.89
N CYS A 53 5.19 -1.22 -3.83
CA CYS A 53 4.32 -0.67 -4.85
C CYS A 53 2.91 -1.23 -4.69
N ASP A 54 1.91 -0.35 -4.62
CA ASP A 54 0.53 -0.76 -4.80
C ASP A 54 0.28 -1.32 -6.22
N VAL A 55 -0.80 -2.08 -6.37
CA VAL A 55 -1.15 -2.77 -7.61
C VAL A 55 -2.17 -1.97 -8.41
N ASP A 56 -3.40 -1.84 -7.91
CA ASP A 56 -4.54 -1.37 -8.69
C ASP A 56 -4.45 0.14 -8.90
N ASN A 57 -4.59 0.60 -10.14
CA ASN A 57 -4.42 2.00 -10.54
C ASN A 57 -3.02 2.60 -10.27
N THR A 58 -2.09 1.81 -9.73
CA THR A 58 -0.69 2.19 -9.49
C THR A 58 0.25 1.50 -10.48
N LEU A 59 0.39 0.18 -10.38
CA LEU A 59 1.21 -0.63 -11.27
C LEU A 59 0.41 -1.13 -12.47
N ILE A 60 -0.85 -1.51 -12.24
CA ILE A 60 -1.75 -2.09 -13.23
C ILE A 60 -3.15 -1.54 -13.00
N ARG A 61 -3.86 -1.21 -14.07
CA ARG A 61 -5.27 -0.85 -13.96
C ARG A 61 -6.16 -2.08 -13.86
N PRO A 62 -7.28 -1.99 -13.13
CA PRO A 62 -8.30 -3.03 -13.17
C PRO A 62 -8.75 -3.30 -14.61
N GLY A 63 -8.62 -4.55 -15.05
CA GLY A 63 -8.97 -5.04 -16.39
C GLY A 63 -7.81 -5.08 -17.37
N ASP A 64 -6.70 -4.40 -17.06
CA ASP A 64 -5.51 -4.37 -17.91
C ASP A 64 -4.57 -5.54 -17.59
N ARG A 65 -3.64 -5.79 -18.52
CA ARG A 65 -2.51 -6.70 -18.28
C ARG A 65 -1.30 -5.87 -17.86
N LEU A 66 -0.42 -6.50 -17.08
CA LEU A 66 0.88 -5.92 -16.78
C LEU A 66 1.66 -5.66 -18.09
N SER A 67 2.08 -4.41 -18.29
CA SER A 67 2.80 -3.98 -19.48
C SER A 67 4.20 -4.58 -19.56
N ASP A 68 4.73 -4.70 -20.78
CA ASP A 68 6.11 -5.17 -20.99
C ASP A 68 7.15 -4.18 -20.45
N ALA A 69 6.84 -2.88 -20.49
CA ALA A 69 7.67 -1.84 -19.90
C ALA A 69 7.77 -1.99 -18.37
N ALA A 70 6.64 -2.16 -17.68
CA ALA A 70 6.63 -2.38 -16.24
C ALA A 70 7.40 -3.66 -15.85
N LYS A 71 7.22 -4.76 -16.59
CA LYS A 71 7.99 -6.00 -16.39
C LYS A 71 9.49 -5.77 -16.54
N ALA A 72 9.89 -5.12 -17.63
CA ALA A 72 11.29 -4.85 -17.93
C ALA A 72 11.93 -3.95 -16.87
N SER A 73 11.28 -2.86 -16.47
CA SER A 73 11.84 -1.92 -15.48
C SER A 73 11.91 -2.53 -14.09
N VAL A 74 10.89 -3.31 -13.65
CA VAL A 74 10.97 -4.06 -12.38
C VAL A 74 12.13 -5.08 -12.42
N GLY A 75 12.28 -5.80 -13.53
CA GLY A 75 13.38 -6.73 -13.72
C GLY A 75 14.75 -6.05 -13.68
N ALA A 76 14.92 -4.95 -14.41
CA ALA A 76 16.16 -4.19 -14.47
C ALA A 76 16.51 -3.54 -13.12
N TYR A 77 15.51 -3.02 -12.40
CA TYR A 77 15.69 -2.47 -11.05
C TYR A 77 16.24 -3.53 -10.09
N ARG A 78 15.67 -4.74 -10.14
CA ARG A 78 16.12 -5.86 -9.31
C ARG A 78 17.50 -6.37 -9.67
N GLN A 79 17.80 -6.48 -10.96
CA GLN A 79 19.14 -6.86 -11.44
C GLN A 79 20.22 -5.84 -11.03
N ALA A 80 19.85 -4.58 -10.85
CA ALA A 80 20.72 -3.53 -10.33
C ALA A 80 20.87 -3.54 -8.80
N GLY A 81 20.33 -4.55 -8.10
CA GLY A 81 20.45 -4.74 -6.66
C GLY A 81 19.33 -4.11 -5.81
N GLY A 82 18.32 -3.53 -6.45
CA GLY A 82 17.12 -3.06 -5.76
C GLY A 82 16.19 -4.21 -5.36
N GLU A 83 15.39 -4.01 -4.33
CA GLU A 83 14.32 -4.93 -3.94
C GLU A 83 12.96 -4.32 -4.32
N PHE A 84 12.02 -5.15 -4.77
CA PHE A 84 10.69 -4.70 -5.19
C PHE A 84 9.63 -5.63 -4.63
N SER A 85 8.62 -5.08 -3.96
CA SER A 85 7.51 -5.81 -3.38
C SER A 85 6.18 -5.14 -3.74
N LEU A 86 5.17 -5.95 -4.01
CA LEU A 86 3.79 -5.53 -4.11
C LEU A 86 3.23 -5.29 -2.71
N ALA A 87 2.39 -4.26 -2.57
CA ALA A 87 1.69 -3.93 -1.34
C ALA A 87 0.23 -3.56 -1.64
N THR A 88 -0.67 -4.53 -1.48
CA THR A 88 -2.05 -4.41 -2.00
C THR A 88 -3.12 -4.84 -0.99
N GLY A 89 -4.35 -4.35 -1.22
CA GLY A 89 -5.56 -4.82 -0.55
C GLY A 89 -5.94 -6.24 -0.95
N LYS A 90 -5.43 -6.79 -2.05
CA LYS A 90 -5.87 -8.08 -2.58
C LYS A 90 -5.59 -9.27 -1.66
N HIS A 91 -6.35 -10.34 -1.83
CA HIS A 91 -6.11 -11.59 -1.14
C HIS A 91 -4.73 -12.18 -1.53
N PRO A 92 -3.98 -12.80 -0.60
CA PRO A 92 -2.68 -13.40 -0.91
C PRO A 92 -2.71 -14.40 -2.07
N LEU A 93 -3.81 -15.13 -2.24
CA LEU A 93 -3.97 -16.08 -3.37
C LEU A 93 -4.06 -15.37 -4.72
N SER A 94 -4.69 -14.19 -4.77
CA SER A 94 -4.95 -13.42 -5.99
C SER A 94 -3.69 -12.81 -6.58
N ILE A 95 -2.71 -12.47 -5.73
CA ILE A 95 -1.48 -11.83 -6.20
C ILE A 95 -0.41 -12.84 -6.66
N ARG A 96 -0.57 -14.14 -6.38
CA ARG A 96 0.42 -15.18 -6.76
C ARG A 96 0.75 -15.19 -8.26
N PRO A 97 -0.21 -15.06 -9.19
CA PRO A 97 0.10 -15.00 -10.62
C PRO A 97 0.98 -13.79 -10.96
N LEU A 98 0.65 -12.60 -10.43
CA LEU A 98 1.40 -11.37 -10.68
C LEU A 98 2.82 -11.44 -10.11
N VAL A 99 2.99 -12.00 -8.91
CA VAL A 99 4.31 -12.24 -8.28
C VAL A 99 5.19 -13.12 -9.18
N ARG A 100 4.62 -14.18 -9.77
CA ARG A 100 5.34 -15.07 -10.70
C ARG A 100 5.67 -14.36 -12.01
N GLU A 101 4.72 -13.61 -12.56
CA GLU A 101 4.89 -12.87 -13.82
C GLU A 101 6.01 -11.82 -13.73
N LEU A 102 6.14 -11.13 -12.58
CA LEU A 102 7.24 -10.20 -12.28
C LEU A 102 8.52 -10.91 -11.79
N GLY A 103 8.49 -12.23 -11.60
CA GLY A 103 9.61 -13.02 -11.10
C GLY A 103 10.09 -12.62 -9.69
N LEU A 104 9.19 -12.12 -8.84
CA LEU A 104 9.55 -11.59 -7.52
C LEU A 104 9.86 -12.72 -6.53
N SER A 105 10.95 -12.54 -5.78
CA SER A 105 11.41 -13.42 -4.69
C SER A 105 11.34 -12.78 -3.31
N SER A 106 11.02 -11.48 -3.27
CA SER A 106 10.82 -10.69 -2.07
C SER A 106 9.51 -11.08 -1.36
N VAL A 107 9.35 -10.62 -0.12
CA VAL A 107 8.08 -10.77 0.60
C VAL A 107 7.09 -9.69 0.13
N GLN A 108 5.87 -10.09 -0.18
CA GLN A 108 4.80 -9.19 -0.63
C GLN A 108 3.85 -8.86 0.53
N VAL A 109 3.24 -7.69 0.49
CA VAL A 109 2.22 -7.25 1.43
C VAL A 109 0.84 -7.43 0.79
N ALA A 110 -0.04 -8.18 1.46
CA ALA A 110 -1.36 -8.55 0.97
C ALA A 110 -2.43 -8.30 2.05
N ALA A 111 -3.71 -8.32 1.64
CA ALA A 111 -4.85 -8.05 2.49
C ALA A 111 -4.68 -6.74 3.30
N ASN A 112 -4.20 -5.69 2.65
CA ASN A 112 -3.90 -4.39 3.25
C ASN A 112 -2.92 -4.48 4.44
N GLY A 113 -1.99 -5.44 4.42
CA GLY A 113 -1.00 -5.62 5.48
C GLY A 113 -1.44 -6.53 6.62
N ALA A 114 -2.61 -7.15 6.53
CA ALA A 114 -2.97 -8.27 7.41
C ALA A 114 -2.12 -9.52 7.12
N CYS A 115 -1.59 -9.65 5.90
CA CYS A 115 -0.84 -10.82 5.47
C CYS A 115 0.46 -10.45 4.75
N LEU A 116 1.46 -11.31 4.90
CA LEU A 116 2.65 -11.34 4.07
C LEU A 116 2.63 -12.59 3.20
N LEU A 117 2.98 -12.45 1.92
CA LEU A 117 3.20 -13.57 1.01
C LEU A 117 4.69 -13.69 0.72
N GLY A 118 5.31 -14.75 1.22
CA GLY A 118 6.71 -15.12 0.95
C GLY A 118 6.83 -16.42 0.17
N ALA A 119 8.07 -16.90 0.02
CA ALA A 119 8.37 -18.19 -0.62
C ALA A 119 7.71 -19.37 0.11
N ASP A 120 7.67 -19.30 1.45
CA ASP A 120 7.10 -20.35 2.31
C ASP A 120 5.57 -20.29 2.43
N GLY A 121 4.92 -19.35 1.72
CA GLY A 121 3.48 -19.17 1.72
C GLY A 121 3.02 -17.91 2.44
N VAL A 122 1.82 -17.98 3.04
CA VAL A 122 1.15 -16.84 3.66
C VAL A 122 1.45 -16.80 5.14
N THR A 123 1.96 -15.67 5.63
CA THR A 123 2.09 -15.37 7.06
C THR A 123 1.04 -14.34 7.45
N VAL A 124 0.20 -14.66 8.44
CA VAL A 124 -0.83 -13.75 8.94
C VAL A 124 -0.24 -12.88 10.05
N LEU A 125 -0.23 -11.57 9.84
CA LEU A 125 0.25 -10.58 10.81
C LEU A 125 -0.88 -10.05 11.72
N ALA A 126 -2.09 -9.92 11.17
CA ALA A 126 -3.23 -9.35 11.87
C ALA A 126 -4.54 -9.95 11.34
N HIS A 127 -5.57 -9.93 12.18
CA HIS A 127 -6.92 -10.38 11.83
C HIS A 127 -7.96 -9.69 12.71
N LEU A 128 -9.20 -9.62 12.23
CA LEU A 128 -10.32 -8.97 12.95
C LEU A 128 -10.70 -9.70 14.25
N GLY A 129 -10.35 -10.98 14.40
CA GLY A 129 -10.62 -11.74 15.62
C GLY A 129 -12.12 -11.80 15.95
N GLU A 130 -12.48 -11.62 17.21
CA GLU A 130 -13.87 -11.67 17.69
C GLU A 130 -14.76 -10.57 17.07
N ALA A 131 -14.19 -9.44 16.66
CA ALA A 131 -14.94 -8.35 16.05
C ALA A 131 -15.50 -8.71 14.66
N ALA A 132 -14.96 -9.74 13.99
CA ALA A 132 -15.28 -10.08 12.61
C ALA A 132 -16.77 -10.40 12.41
N GLU A 133 -17.33 -11.30 13.22
CA GLU A 133 -18.71 -11.75 13.06
C GLU A 133 -19.71 -10.68 13.52
N GLY A 134 -19.37 -9.90 14.55
CA GLY A 134 -20.17 -8.75 14.97
C GLY A 134 -20.22 -7.66 13.87
N LEU A 135 -19.07 -7.30 13.31
CA LEU A 135 -18.99 -6.36 12.19
C LEU A 135 -19.77 -6.87 10.98
N ARG A 136 -19.58 -8.14 10.58
CA ARG A 136 -20.33 -8.78 9.50
C ARG A 136 -21.84 -8.65 9.73
N ALA A 137 -22.33 -9.02 10.91
CA ALA A 137 -23.75 -9.00 11.22
C ALA A 137 -24.34 -7.58 11.12
N VAL A 138 -23.62 -6.57 11.62
CA VAL A 138 -24.06 -5.16 11.52
C VAL A 138 -24.10 -4.70 10.06
N LEU A 139 -23.04 -4.94 9.28
CA LEU A 139 -22.98 -4.53 7.87
C LEU A 139 -24.07 -5.22 7.03
N GLU A 140 -24.31 -6.51 7.25
CA GLU A 140 -25.40 -7.24 6.62
C GLU A 140 -26.77 -6.70 7.05
N GLY A 141 -26.94 -6.35 8.33
CA GLY A 141 -28.17 -5.74 8.86
C GLY A 141 -28.45 -4.35 8.29
N MET A 142 -27.41 -3.61 7.89
CA MET A 142 -27.51 -2.34 7.16
C MET A 142 -27.82 -2.53 5.66
N GLY A 143 -27.91 -3.79 5.18
CA GLY A 143 -28.16 -4.14 3.78
C GLY A 143 -26.95 -3.92 2.87
N LEU A 144 -25.74 -3.90 3.41
CA LEU A 144 -24.52 -3.63 2.65
C LEU A 144 -24.01 -4.89 1.95
N ILE A 145 -23.42 -4.68 0.78
CA ILE A 145 -22.75 -5.72 0.00
C ILE A 145 -21.32 -5.82 0.54
N ILE A 146 -20.96 -7.00 1.04
CA ILE A 146 -19.64 -7.23 1.66
C ILE A 146 -18.96 -8.49 1.13
N ALA A 147 -17.64 -8.49 1.16
CA ALA A 147 -16.77 -9.65 0.92
C ALA A 147 -15.85 -9.85 2.14
N ILE A 148 -15.87 -11.05 2.71
CA ILE A 148 -15.12 -11.42 3.91
C ILE A 148 -13.86 -12.16 3.49
N TYR A 149 -12.68 -11.57 3.72
CA TYR A 149 -11.40 -12.16 3.33
C TYR A 149 -10.89 -13.04 4.47
N ARG A 150 -10.74 -14.33 4.21
CA ARG A 150 -10.26 -15.36 5.15
C ARG A 150 -9.01 -16.05 4.61
N GLU A 151 -8.32 -16.84 5.44
CA GLU A 151 -7.14 -17.60 5.03
C GLU A 151 -7.33 -18.44 3.75
N ASP A 152 -8.46 -19.12 3.64
CA ASP A 152 -8.74 -20.07 2.56
C ASP A 152 -9.47 -19.43 1.36
N GLY A 153 -9.70 -18.11 1.37
CA GLY A 153 -10.36 -17.41 0.27
C GLY A 153 -11.27 -16.27 0.71
N ILE A 154 -12.25 -15.96 -0.12
CA ILE A 154 -13.19 -14.86 0.12
C ILE A 154 -14.60 -15.43 0.25
N GLU A 155 -15.34 -15.05 1.28
CA GLU A 155 -16.76 -15.38 1.40
C GLU A 155 -17.63 -14.19 0.97
N PRO A 156 -18.74 -14.42 0.26
CA PRO A 156 -19.72 -13.37 0.02
C PRO A 156 -20.59 -13.12 1.25
N GLY A 157 -20.94 -11.86 1.49
CA GLY A 157 -22.01 -11.49 2.42
C GLY A 157 -23.40 -11.81 1.86
N ARG A 158 -24.44 -11.68 2.70
CA ARG A 158 -25.84 -12.02 2.33
C ARG A 158 -26.37 -11.33 1.07
N MET A 159 -25.97 -10.08 0.85
CA MET A 159 -26.46 -9.26 -0.27
C MET A 159 -25.60 -9.39 -1.54
N TRP A 160 -24.65 -10.33 -1.57
CA TRP A 160 -23.77 -10.51 -2.72
C TRP A 160 -24.53 -11.08 -3.93
N ASP A 161 -24.46 -10.38 -5.05
CA ASP A 161 -24.98 -10.84 -6.35
C ASP A 161 -23.85 -11.41 -7.22
N SER A 162 -24.13 -12.47 -7.99
CA SER A 162 -23.13 -13.08 -8.89
C SER A 162 -22.58 -12.14 -9.96
N ALA A 163 -23.31 -11.09 -10.35
CA ALA A 163 -22.80 -10.06 -11.25
C ALA A 163 -21.59 -9.31 -10.67
N LEU A 164 -21.41 -9.31 -9.34
CA LEU A 164 -20.23 -8.74 -8.69
C LEU A 164 -18.97 -9.61 -8.87
N ASP A 165 -19.12 -10.88 -9.29
CA ASP A 165 -17.98 -11.73 -9.61
C ASP A 165 -17.17 -11.11 -10.77
N GLU A 166 -17.83 -10.44 -11.72
CA GLU A 166 -17.16 -9.75 -12.83
C GLU A 166 -16.35 -8.53 -12.37
N VAL A 167 -16.77 -7.88 -11.27
CA VAL A 167 -15.98 -6.82 -10.64
C VAL A 167 -14.68 -7.42 -10.11
N PHE A 168 -14.75 -8.55 -9.40
CA PHE A 168 -13.56 -9.21 -8.86
C PHE A 168 -12.63 -9.72 -9.97
N ASP A 169 -13.18 -10.25 -11.06
CA ASP A 169 -12.39 -10.66 -12.23
C ASP A 169 -11.63 -9.48 -12.86
N ARG A 170 -12.28 -8.32 -13.00
CA ARG A 170 -11.64 -7.11 -13.53
C ARG A 170 -10.46 -6.70 -12.67
N TYR A 171 -10.59 -6.81 -11.35
CA TYR A 171 -9.50 -6.56 -10.41
C TYR A 171 -8.51 -7.73 -10.29
N ALA A 172 -8.65 -8.81 -11.08
CA ALA A 172 -7.86 -10.04 -10.91
C ALA A 172 -7.85 -10.57 -9.46
N GLU A 173 -8.94 -10.36 -8.72
CA GLU A 173 -9.16 -10.90 -7.38
C GLU A 173 -9.81 -12.28 -7.50
N ILE A 174 -9.49 -13.21 -6.61
CA ILE A 174 -10.20 -14.50 -6.57
C ILE A 174 -11.69 -14.28 -6.30
N ARG A 175 -12.56 -14.97 -7.03
CA ARG A 175 -14.00 -14.88 -6.80
C ARG A 175 -14.36 -15.40 -5.40
N PRO A 176 -15.40 -14.83 -4.77
CA PRO A 176 -15.91 -15.36 -3.52
C PRO A 176 -16.40 -16.80 -3.67
N VAL A 177 -16.07 -17.63 -2.68
CA VAL A 177 -16.49 -19.02 -2.57
C VAL A 177 -17.82 -19.06 -1.81
N ARG A 178 -18.84 -19.68 -2.43
CA ARG A 178 -20.21 -19.76 -1.88
C ARG A 178 -20.41 -20.90 -0.87
N THR A 179 -19.33 -21.55 -0.46
CA THR A 179 -19.31 -22.54 0.62
C THR A 179 -18.63 -21.94 1.83
N PRO A 180 -19.05 -22.31 3.06
CA PRO A 180 -18.40 -21.83 4.27
C PRO A 180 -16.89 -22.08 4.24
N LEU A 181 -16.12 -21.03 4.51
CA LEU A 181 -14.68 -21.07 4.66
C LEU A 181 -14.31 -21.05 6.15
N SER A 182 -13.19 -21.69 6.47
CA SER A 182 -12.62 -21.69 7.81
C SER A 182 -11.49 -20.66 7.91
N GLY A 183 -10.93 -20.53 9.11
CA GLY A 183 -9.76 -19.69 9.34
C GLY A 183 -10.09 -18.25 9.71
N ARG A 184 -9.01 -17.51 9.95
CA ARG A 184 -9.06 -16.13 10.47
C ARG A 184 -9.56 -15.17 9.41
N VAL A 185 -10.40 -14.21 9.82
CA VAL A 185 -10.83 -13.10 8.96
C VAL A 185 -9.78 -12.00 8.97
N PHE A 186 -9.14 -11.77 7.83
CA PHE A 186 -8.15 -10.72 7.66
C PHE A 186 -8.79 -9.33 7.64
N LYS A 187 -9.85 -9.20 6.84
CA LYS A 187 -10.55 -7.95 6.58
C LYS A 187 -11.97 -8.22 6.06
N ILE A 188 -12.80 -7.19 6.11
CA ILE A 188 -14.10 -7.17 5.42
C ILE A 188 -14.10 -5.99 4.46
N LEU A 189 -14.31 -6.27 3.18
CA LEU A 189 -14.54 -5.25 2.15
C LEU A 189 -16.04 -4.96 2.09
N CYS A 190 -16.42 -3.69 2.13
CA CYS A 190 -17.76 -3.20 1.87
C CYS A 190 -17.79 -2.46 0.54
N ILE A 191 -18.71 -2.86 -0.34
CA ILE A 191 -18.98 -2.19 -1.61
C ILE A 191 -20.03 -1.12 -1.36
N THR A 192 -19.63 0.14 -1.53
CA THR A 192 -20.50 1.31 -1.27
C THR A 192 -20.24 2.42 -2.28
N ASP A 193 -21.18 3.35 -2.45
CA ASP A 193 -20.95 4.48 -3.34
C ASP A 193 -19.94 5.45 -2.71
N GLY A 194 -18.93 5.84 -3.48
CA GLY A 194 -17.90 6.75 -3.03
C GLY A 194 -18.40 8.16 -2.77
N ASP A 195 -19.53 8.51 -3.39
CA ASP A 195 -20.14 9.84 -3.28
C ASP A 195 -21.13 9.94 -2.10
N ASP A 196 -21.49 8.83 -1.46
CA ASP A 196 -22.32 8.81 -0.25
C ASP A 196 -21.47 9.05 1.01
N LEU A 197 -21.00 10.29 1.15
CA LEU A 197 -20.16 10.72 2.28
C LEU A 197 -20.84 10.54 3.64
N ARG A 198 -22.18 10.56 3.69
CA ARG A 198 -22.94 10.33 4.92
C ARG A 198 -22.82 8.86 5.35
N ARG A 199 -23.03 7.94 4.40
CA ARG A 199 -22.87 6.50 4.67
C ARG A 199 -21.45 6.17 5.09
N GLU A 200 -20.46 6.72 4.40
CA GLU A 200 -19.07 6.51 4.78
C GLU A 200 -18.76 7.02 6.19
N ALA A 201 -19.24 8.22 6.55
CA ALA A 201 -19.07 8.75 7.89
C ALA A 201 -19.72 7.86 8.97
N GLU A 202 -20.88 7.28 8.69
CA GLU A 202 -21.54 6.30 9.57
C GLU A 202 -20.68 5.02 9.72
N LEU A 203 -20.18 4.48 8.61
CA LEU A 203 -19.35 3.27 8.62
C LEU A 203 -18.01 3.46 9.34
N ARG A 204 -17.39 4.64 9.21
CA ARG A 204 -16.17 4.98 9.95
C ARG A 204 -16.41 5.13 11.45
N ARG A 205 -17.58 5.64 11.86
CA ARG A 205 -17.97 5.67 13.29
C ARG A 205 -18.18 4.27 13.83
N LEU A 206 -18.89 3.41 13.09
CA LEU A 206 -19.07 2.01 13.44
C LEU A 206 -17.70 1.30 13.61
N ALA A 207 -16.77 1.52 12.68
CA ALA A 207 -15.42 0.97 12.79
C ALA A 207 -14.72 1.41 14.08
N ALA A 208 -14.81 2.70 14.43
CA ALA A 208 -14.23 3.23 15.66
C ALA A 208 -14.86 2.62 16.92
N GLU A 209 -16.19 2.49 16.95
CA GLU A 209 -16.94 1.88 18.07
C GLU A 209 -16.58 0.40 18.27
N LEU A 210 -16.35 -0.34 17.18
CA LEU A 210 -15.94 -1.74 17.21
C LEU A 210 -14.42 -1.93 17.41
N GLY A 211 -13.66 -0.85 17.52
CA GLY A 211 -12.21 -0.92 17.70
C GLY A 211 -11.46 -1.50 16.50
N VAL A 212 -12.01 -1.34 15.28
CA VAL A 212 -11.40 -1.74 14.01
C VAL A 212 -11.01 -0.52 13.19
N ASP A 213 -10.10 -0.70 12.24
CA ASP A 213 -9.71 0.36 11.32
C ASP A 213 -10.58 0.36 10.06
N CYS A 214 -10.64 1.51 9.40
CA CYS A 214 -11.42 1.67 8.19
C CYS A 214 -10.72 2.62 7.21
N CYS A 215 -10.54 2.15 5.97
CA CYS A 215 -9.89 2.92 4.91
C CYS A 215 -10.52 2.61 3.54
N ARG A 216 -10.41 3.55 2.62
CA ARG A 216 -10.81 3.36 1.22
C ARG A 216 -9.64 2.84 0.38
N SER A 217 -9.91 1.84 -0.46
CA SER A 217 -8.93 1.24 -1.40
C SER A 217 -9.28 1.44 -2.87
N ASP A 218 -10.51 1.86 -3.17
CA ASP A 218 -10.96 2.32 -4.48
C ASP A 218 -12.23 3.18 -4.28
N ARG A 219 -12.71 3.90 -5.30
CA ARG A 219 -13.94 4.71 -5.21
C ARG A 219 -15.10 3.95 -4.56
N HIS A 220 -15.28 2.67 -4.88
CA HIS A 220 -16.41 1.88 -4.37
C HIS A 220 -16.05 0.91 -3.24
N PHE A 221 -14.78 0.87 -2.82
CA PHE A 221 -14.28 -0.12 -1.88
C PHE A 221 -13.88 0.53 -0.55
N LEU A 222 -14.72 0.32 0.46
CA LEU A 222 -14.43 0.71 1.84
C LEU A 222 -14.09 -0.54 2.64
N GLU A 223 -12.93 -0.56 3.26
CA GLU A 223 -12.40 -1.74 3.93
C GLU A 223 -12.39 -1.58 5.44
N PHE A 224 -12.62 -2.69 6.14
CA PHE A 224 -12.51 -2.81 7.58
C PHE A 224 -11.38 -3.76 7.92
N LEU A 225 -10.43 -3.27 8.72
CA LEU A 225 -9.15 -3.90 9.01
C LEU A 225 -8.94 -4.01 10.53
N PRO A 226 -8.14 -4.96 11.01
CA PRO A 226 -7.70 -4.92 12.40
C PRO A 226 -6.84 -3.68 12.67
N LYS A 227 -6.94 -3.06 13.85
CA LYS A 227 -6.10 -1.90 14.23
C LYS A 227 -4.60 -2.17 14.16
N SER A 228 -4.20 -3.43 14.31
CA SER A 228 -2.81 -3.88 14.22
C SER A 228 -2.35 -4.18 12.79
N GLY A 229 -3.20 -4.04 11.77
CA GLY A 229 -2.89 -4.37 10.38
C GLY A 229 -3.16 -3.22 9.43
N ASN A 230 -2.09 -2.72 8.80
CA ASN A 230 -2.17 -1.84 7.63
C ASN A 230 -0.90 -2.03 6.77
N LYS A 231 -0.89 -1.50 5.53
CA LYS A 231 0.24 -1.66 4.60
C LYS A 231 1.56 -1.15 5.20
N GLY A 232 1.54 -0.04 5.92
CA GLY A 232 2.74 0.54 6.55
C GLY A 232 3.34 -0.34 7.65
N LEU A 233 2.51 -0.87 8.56
CA LEU A 233 2.97 -1.80 9.60
C LEU A 233 3.54 -3.08 8.99
N ALA A 234 2.95 -3.58 7.91
CA ALA A 234 3.46 -4.74 7.20
C ALA A 234 4.81 -4.45 6.50
N VAL A 235 4.97 -3.28 5.87
CA VAL A 235 6.26 -2.83 5.32
C VAL A 235 7.33 -2.82 6.41
N ARG A 236 7.04 -2.25 7.59
CA ARG A 236 7.97 -2.25 8.72
C ARG A 236 8.39 -3.67 9.09
N THR A 237 7.43 -4.59 9.23
CA THR A 237 7.71 -6.00 9.54
C THR A 237 8.60 -6.66 8.49
N VAL A 238 8.38 -6.38 7.20
CA VAL A 238 9.22 -6.91 6.10
C VAL A 238 10.65 -6.37 6.21
N MET A 239 10.80 -5.06 6.39
CA MET A 239 12.11 -4.40 6.47
C MET A 239 12.90 -4.88 7.69
N GLU A 240 12.28 -4.85 8.88
CA GLU A 240 12.90 -5.31 10.13
C GLU A 240 13.27 -6.81 10.07
N GLY A 241 12.38 -7.65 9.54
CA GLY A 241 12.63 -9.09 9.38
C GLY A 241 13.78 -9.41 8.42
N ARG A 242 14.20 -8.46 7.58
CA ARG A 242 15.37 -8.58 6.69
C ARG A 242 16.59 -7.83 7.21
N GLY A 243 16.49 -7.16 8.36
CA GLY A 243 17.57 -6.33 8.91
C GLY A 243 17.78 -5.03 8.14
N TRP A 244 16.78 -4.55 7.39
CA TRP A 244 16.86 -3.29 6.66
C TRP A 244 16.27 -2.14 7.48
N PRO A 245 16.93 -0.99 7.56
CA PRO A 245 16.32 0.22 8.09
C PRO A 245 15.08 0.56 7.27
N VAL A 246 13.94 0.82 7.92
CA VAL A 246 12.69 1.22 7.23
C VAL A 246 12.88 2.50 6.40
N LEU A 247 13.82 3.38 6.80
CA LEU A 247 14.20 4.54 6.01
C LEU A 247 14.81 4.18 4.65
N HIS A 248 15.29 2.95 4.46
CA HIS A 248 15.77 2.43 3.18
C HIS A 248 14.65 1.87 2.28
N SER A 249 13.46 2.46 2.31
CA SER A 249 12.36 2.07 1.44
C SER A 249 11.65 3.24 0.79
N ILE A 250 11.03 2.96 -0.36
CA ILE A 250 10.13 3.87 -1.06
C ILE A 250 8.77 3.20 -1.22
N ALA A 251 7.71 3.92 -0.87
CA ALA A 251 6.34 3.51 -1.16
C ALA A 251 5.80 4.17 -2.44
N ILE A 252 5.01 3.44 -3.23
CA ILE A 252 4.30 3.97 -4.39
C ILE A 252 2.83 3.56 -4.31
N GLY A 253 1.90 4.50 -4.46
CA GLY A 253 0.46 4.23 -4.34
C GLY A 253 -0.43 5.35 -4.88
N ASP A 254 -1.74 5.24 -4.67
CA ASP A 254 -2.75 6.12 -5.24
C ASP A 254 -3.92 6.48 -4.29
N THR A 255 -4.17 5.68 -3.27
CA THR A 255 -5.41 5.75 -2.46
C THR A 255 -5.13 5.80 -0.95
N GLU A 256 -6.18 5.94 -0.13
CA GLU A 256 -6.08 6.14 1.32
C GLU A 256 -5.37 4.98 2.03
N ASN A 257 -5.58 3.73 1.60
CA ASN A 257 -4.92 2.55 2.17
C ASN A 257 -3.39 2.52 1.92
N ASP A 258 -2.85 3.40 1.07
CA ASP A 258 -1.41 3.60 0.86
C ASP A 258 -0.81 4.65 1.80
N GLU A 259 -1.63 5.53 2.38
CA GLU A 259 -1.14 6.57 3.28
C GLU A 259 -0.35 6.02 4.48
N PRO A 260 -0.70 4.85 5.07
CA PRO A 260 0.13 4.22 6.10
C PRO A 260 1.52 3.83 5.62
N MET A 261 1.69 3.36 4.37
CA MET A 261 3.03 3.08 3.84
C MET A 261 3.79 4.37 3.51
N PHE A 262 3.11 5.40 3.02
CA PHE A 262 3.71 6.73 2.81
C PHE A 262 4.25 7.28 4.13
N ALA A 263 3.49 7.10 5.20
CA ALA A 263 3.85 7.48 6.55
C ALA A 263 4.99 6.66 7.17
N MET A 264 5.27 5.46 6.64
CA MET A 264 6.24 4.53 7.21
C MET A 264 7.58 4.55 6.46
N CYS A 265 7.54 4.52 5.13
CA CYS A 265 8.74 4.46 4.29
C CYS A 265 9.60 5.72 4.39
N GLY A 266 10.89 5.58 4.05
CA GLY A 266 11.82 6.70 4.00
C GLY A 266 11.42 7.79 3.01
N ALA A 267 10.81 7.40 1.89
CA ALA A 267 10.13 8.31 0.98
C ALA A 267 8.94 7.65 0.29
N CYS A 268 8.14 8.43 -0.45
CA CYS A 268 7.03 7.90 -1.23
C CYS A 268 6.63 8.74 -2.45
N ALA A 269 6.00 8.08 -3.41
CA ALA A 269 5.45 8.69 -4.61
C ALA A 269 3.97 8.33 -4.78
N ALA A 270 3.17 9.29 -5.22
CA ALA A 270 1.82 9.05 -5.69
C ALA A 270 1.81 9.04 -7.23
N VAL A 271 1.12 8.07 -7.85
CA VAL A 271 0.96 8.08 -9.31
C VAL A 271 0.03 9.21 -9.76
N GLY A 272 0.18 9.66 -11.01
CA GLY A 272 -0.75 10.61 -11.59
C GLY A 272 -2.17 10.03 -11.62
N GLY A 273 -3.14 10.77 -11.08
CA GLY A 273 -4.53 10.31 -10.91
C GLY A 273 -4.85 9.80 -9.50
N ALA A 274 -3.85 9.72 -8.61
CA ALA A 274 -4.05 9.43 -7.20
C ALA A 274 -5.06 10.39 -6.53
N THR A 275 -5.72 9.89 -5.48
CA THR A 275 -6.61 10.68 -4.63
C THR A 275 -5.89 11.90 -4.06
N GLU A 276 -6.65 12.95 -3.72
CA GLU A 276 -6.07 14.17 -3.17
C GLU A 276 -5.27 13.88 -1.89
N GLY A 277 -5.79 13.02 -1.00
CA GLY A 277 -5.10 12.58 0.22
C GLY A 277 -3.74 11.94 -0.08
N ALA A 278 -3.70 10.95 -0.97
CA ALA A 278 -2.46 10.28 -1.37
C ALA A 278 -1.48 11.25 -2.04
N ARG A 279 -1.93 12.06 -3.01
CA ARG A 279 -1.11 13.06 -3.70
C ARG A 279 -0.58 14.12 -2.74
N LEU A 280 -1.39 14.56 -1.76
CA LEU A 280 -0.97 15.48 -0.72
C LEU A 280 -0.14 14.79 0.38
N GLY A 281 -0.11 13.47 0.42
CA GLY A 281 0.65 12.67 1.37
C GLY A 281 2.04 12.27 0.87
N ALA A 282 2.26 12.28 -0.44
CA ALA A 282 3.47 11.77 -1.10
C ALA A 282 4.55 12.81 -1.38
N ASP A 283 5.82 12.41 -1.34
CA ASP A 283 6.95 13.32 -1.61
C ASP A 283 6.98 13.76 -3.08
N TRP A 284 6.61 12.86 -3.99
CA TRP A 284 6.53 13.13 -5.42
C TRP A 284 5.20 12.70 -6.01
N THR A 285 4.84 13.35 -7.12
CA THR A 285 3.87 12.80 -8.06
C THR A 285 4.65 12.28 -9.27
N ILE A 286 4.45 11.00 -9.60
CA ILE A 286 5.06 10.34 -10.75
C ILE A 286 4.03 10.19 -11.88
N GLY A 287 4.46 9.70 -13.04
CA GLY A 287 3.59 9.38 -14.17
C GLY A 287 2.35 8.56 -13.80
N ARG A 288 1.33 8.63 -14.66
CA ARG A 288 0.08 7.86 -14.51
C ARG A 288 0.34 6.36 -14.73
N CYS A 289 -0.55 5.51 -14.20
CA CYS A 289 -0.48 4.07 -14.41
C CYS A 289 -0.50 3.68 -15.90
N GLU A 290 -1.31 4.36 -16.73
CA GLU A 290 -1.40 4.17 -18.19
C GLU A 290 -0.12 4.45 -18.95
N ALA A 291 0.70 5.33 -18.39
CA ALA A 291 1.91 5.81 -19.00
C ALA A 291 3.13 5.10 -18.40
N ASP A 292 2.91 3.95 -17.74
CA ASP A 292 3.94 3.18 -17.06
C ASP A 292 4.73 4.03 -16.04
N GLY A 293 4.03 4.89 -15.28
CA GLY A 293 4.66 5.83 -14.33
C GLY A 293 5.58 5.15 -13.32
N VAL A 294 5.19 3.97 -12.81
CA VAL A 294 6.04 3.16 -11.94
C VAL A 294 7.31 2.71 -12.66
N ALA A 295 7.21 2.26 -13.91
CA ALA A 295 8.35 1.81 -14.70
C ALA A 295 9.35 2.96 -14.91
N GLY A 296 8.86 4.13 -15.34
CA GLY A 296 9.67 5.33 -15.51
C GLY A 296 10.36 5.77 -14.20
N PHE A 297 9.66 5.68 -13.07
CA PHE A 297 10.25 6.00 -11.77
C PHE A 297 11.34 5.02 -11.34
N LEU A 298 11.15 3.72 -11.56
CA LEU A 298 12.17 2.70 -11.28
C LEU A 298 13.41 2.88 -12.16
N ASP A 299 13.24 3.20 -13.44
CA ASP A 299 14.35 3.47 -14.35
C ASP A 299 15.11 4.73 -13.97
N TYR A 300 14.39 5.78 -13.52
CA TYR A 300 15.01 6.98 -12.99
C TYR A 300 15.88 6.68 -11.76
N LEU A 301 15.34 5.96 -10.77
CA LEU A 301 16.10 5.56 -9.57
C LEU A 301 17.34 4.76 -9.94
N ARG A 302 17.20 3.79 -10.85
CA ARG A 302 18.30 2.94 -11.32
C ARG A 302 19.39 3.76 -12.01
N ALA A 303 19.02 4.66 -12.92
CA ALA A 303 19.97 5.47 -13.68
C ALA A 303 20.70 6.52 -12.82
N GLY A 304 20.01 7.11 -11.83
CA GLY A 304 20.55 8.17 -10.99
C GLY A 304 21.28 7.70 -9.72
N GLY A 305 21.52 6.40 -9.55
CA GLY A 305 22.21 5.85 -8.38
C GLY A 305 21.37 5.84 -7.11
N GLY A 306 20.08 5.57 -7.25
CA GLY A 306 19.12 5.41 -6.15
C GLY A 306 18.81 6.72 -5.45
N TRP A 307 19.05 6.78 -4.14
CA TRP A 307 18.78 7.97 -3.32
C TRP A 307 19.46 9.23 -3.83
N ARG A 308 20.63 9.12 -4.47
CA ARG A 308 21.37 10.26 -5.02
C ARG A 308 20.65 10.95 -6.17
N ALA A 309 19.74 10.24 -6.84
CA ALA A 309 18.92 10.78 -7.91
C ALA A 309 17.84 11.73 -7.39
N LEU A 310 17.34 11.49 -6.17
CA LEU A 310 16.13 12.14 -5.67
C LEU A 310 16.39 13.58 -5.19
N ARG A 311 15.52 14.51 -5.60
CA ARG A 311 15.48 15.93 -5.19
C ARG A 311 14.04 16.31 -4.85
N SER A 312 13.85 17.28 -3.96
CA SER A 312 12.52 17.65 -3.44
C SER A 312 11.63 18.40 -4.44
N ASP A 313 12.20 18.93 -5.51
CA ASP A 313 11.53 19.72 -6.57
C ASP A 313 11.25 18.90 -7.85
N MET A 314 11.47 17.59 -7.81
CA MET A 314 11.28 16.74 -8.96
C MET A 314 9.81 16.56 -9.35
N MET A 315 9.56 16.63 -10.66
CA MET A 315 8.38 16.03 -11.30
C MET A 315 8.87 14.96 -12.28
N ILE A 316 8.28 13.77 -12.21
CA ILE A 316 8.70 12.57 -12.95
C ILE A 316 7.55 12.05 -13.80
#